data_AF-A0A2D4F1R9-F1
#
_entry.id   AF-A0A2D4F1R9-F1
#
_cell.length_a   1.000
_cell.length_b   1.000
_cell.length_c   1.000
_cell.angle_alpha   90.00
_cell.angle_beta   90.00
_cell.angle_gamma   90.00
#
_symmetry.space_group_name_H-M   'P 1'
#
loop_
_entity.id
_entity.type
_entity.pdbx_description
1 polymer ?
#
loop_
_entity_poly.entity_id
_entity_poly.type
_entity_poly.pdbx_seq_one_letter_code
_entity_poly.pdbx_strand_id
1 'polypeptide(L)'
;ALSRGGADPLRSPAVPLRFNVSLDSPPESRWNPVAQHFDPAFMRTILNHIIDSVIPKWVHAIIRPIAEELENFIPQPYAGEIRGLAKHLEVNPGDGLLLNLAYEFTAFCTSIVAQDNQGNIYHGRNMDYAFGEYLRKITIDVDFIKGGQVKFQGTTFFGYVGLWTGQSPHKFSISGNERDVGYWWENAIAAFLARFSPASWLIRTTLSEAEDFETALYTLAKIPIIADVYYIVGGTTSKQGAVITRKRTGPVDVWPLDPLYGAWYRVETNYDHWNNPP
;
A
#
# COMPACT_ATOMS: atom_id res chain seq x y z
N ALA A 1 -0.37 12.24 -33.23
CA ALA A 1 -1.59 12.79 -32.63
C ALA A 1 -2.10 11.76 -31.62
N LEU A 2 -1.77 11.95 -30.34
CA LEU A 2 -2.10 11.03 -29.26
C LEU A 2 -3.44 11.46 -28.65
N SER A 3 -4.45 10.60 -28.70
CA SER A 3 -5.76 10.85 -28.10
C SER A 3 -6.17 9.69 -27.19
N ARG A 4 -6.52 10.07 -25.96
CA ARG A 4 -7.26 9.34 -24.91
C ARG A 4 -6.43 8.47 -23.96
N GLY A 5 -5.72 9.15 -23.06
CA GLY A 5 -5.78 8.72 -21.66
C GLY A 5 -7.22 8.89 -21.19
N GLY A 6 -7.87 7.77 -20.81
CA GLY A 6 -9.29 7.74 -20.49
C GLY A 6 -9.63 8.56 -19.24
N ALA A 7 -10.04 9.81 -19.45
CA ALA A 7 -10.85 10.55 -18.52
C ALA A 7 -11.95 11.26 -19.33
N ASP A 8 -13.20 11.06 -18.93
CA ASP A 8 -14.35 11.77 -19.45
C ASP A 8 -14.13 13.29 -19.30
N PRO A 9 -14.15 14.09 -20.38
CA PRO A 9 -13.88 15.53 -20.33
C PRO A 9 -14.89 16.32 -19.48
N LEU A 10 -15.98 15.69 -19.01
CA LEU A 10 -16.99 16.30 -18.14
C LEU A 10 -16.79 16.01 -16.64
N ARG A 11 -15.81 15.20 -16.25
CA ARG A 11 -15.62 14.78 -14.85
C ARG A 11 -14.73 15.76 -14.09
N SER A 12 -15.20 16.21 -12.92
CA SER A 12 -14.37 16.99 -12.00
C SER A 12 -13.12 16.18 -11.63
N PRO A 13 -11.89 16.70 -11.83
CA PRO A 13 -10.63 15.96 -11.70
C PRO A 13 -10.26 15.57 -10.25
N ALA A 14 -11.15 15.80 -9.28
CA ALA A 14 -10.82 15.78 -7.85
C ALA A 14 -10.93 14.40 -7.16
N VAL A 15 -11.65 13.42 -7.73
CA VAL A 15 -11.91 12.13 -7.06
C VAL A 15 -11.47 10.95 -7.93
N PRO A 16 -10.62 10.03 -7.40
CA PRO A 16 -10.21 8.81 -8.10
C PRO A 16 -11.37 8.00 -8.66
N LEU A 17 -11.09 7.20 -9.69
CA LEU A 17 -12.04 6.19 -10.16
C LEU A 17 -12.23 5.13 -9.06
N ARG A 18 -13.46 4.69 -8.83
CA ARG A 18 -13.77 3.63 -7.87
C ARG A 18 -14.13 2.35 -8.60
N PHE A 19 -13.54 1.24 -8.18
CA PHE A 19 -13.76 -0.09 -8.75
C PHE A 19 -14.04 -1.14 -7.69
N ASN A 20 -14.71 -2.21 -8.10
CA ASN A 20 -14.93 -3.37 -7.25
C ASN A 20 -13.94 -4.48 -7.63
N VAL A 21 -13.35 -5.10 -6.61
CA VAL A 21 -12.50 -6.31 -6.77
C VAL A 21 -13.10 -7.44 -5.94
N SER A 22 -13.56 -8.50 -6.60
CA SER A 22 -14.15 -9.65 -5.90
C SER A 22 -13.08 -10.57 -5.32
N LEU A 23 -13.09 -10.75 -4.00
CA LEU A 23 -12.28 -11.72 -3.26
C LEU A 23 -12.81 -13.15 -3.37
N ASP A 24 -13.97 -13.34 -4.01
CA ASP A 24 -14.51 -14.66 -4.38
C ASP A 24 -13.89 -15.17 -5.69
N SER A 25 -13.34 -14.28 -6.51
CA SER A 25 -12.61 -14.65 -7.73
C SER A 25 -11.21 -15.20 -7.41
N PRO A 26 -10.70 -16.16 -8.21
CA PRO A 26 -9.31 -16.59 -8.13
C PRO A 26 -8.36 -15.40 -8.25
N PRO A 27 -7.28 -15.31 -7.44
CA PRO A 27 -6.32 -14.19 -7.43
C PRO A 27 -5.91 -13.70 -8.83
N GLU A 28 -5.61 -14.62 -9.75
CA GLU A 28 -5.16 -14.36 -11.12
C GLU A 28 -6.18 -13.62 -11.99
N SER A 29 -7.44 -13.53 -11.56
CA SER A 29 -8.53 -12.93 -12.33
C SER A 29 -9.20 -11.75 -11.62
N ARG A 30 -8.84 -11.48 -10.35
CA ARG A 30 -9.50 -10.46 -9.51
C ARG A 30 -9.50 -9.07 -10.12
N TRP A 31 -8.41 -8.72 -10.80
CA TRP A 31 -8.21 -7.40 -11.38
C TRP A 31 -8.70 -7.29 -12.83
N ASN A 32 -9.14 -8.38 -13.47
CA ASN A 32 -9.56 -8.37 -14.87
C ASN A 32 -10.65 -7.33 -15.18
N PRO A 33 -11.70 -7.15 -14.35
CA PRO A 33 -12.71 -6.12 -14.62
C PRO A 33 -12.11 -4.71 -14.59
N VAL A 34 -11.22 -4.42 -13.64
CA VAL A 34 -10.54 -3.13 -13.52
C VAL A 34 -9.61 -2.88 -14.70
N ALA A 35 -8.91 -3.93 -15.14
CA ALA A 35 -7.90 -3.87 -16.19
C ALA A 35 -8.43 -3.44 -17.56
N GLN A 36 -9.74 -3.59 -17.80
CA GLN A 36 -10.41 -3.13 -19.02
C GLN A 36 -10.45 -1.61 -19.17
N HIS A 37 -10.22 -0.87 -18.08
CA HIS A 37 -10.28 0.59 -18.04
C HIS A 37 -8.92 1.27 -18.26
N PHE A 38 -7.84 0.51 -18.37
CA PHE A 38 -6.48 1.02 -18.49
C PHE A 38 -5.83 0.54 -19.79
N ASP A 39 -5.19 1.46 -20.52
CA ASP A 39 -4.43 1.13 -21.73
C ASP A 39 -3.16 0.34 -21.35
N PRO A 40 -3.02 -0.93 -21.81
CA PRO A 40 -1.83 -1.73 -21.51
C PRO A 40 -0.52 -1.08 -21.99
N ALA A 41 -0.52 -0.36 -23.12
CA ALA A 41 0.68 0.29 -23.63
C ALA A 41 1.14 1.44 -22.71
N PHE A 42 0.18 2.24 -22.24
CA PHE A 42 0.45 3.27 -21.23
C PHE A 42 0.94 2.65 -19.91
N MET A 43 0.30 1.58 -19.43
CA MET A 43 0.73 0.90 -18.20
C MET A 43 2.14 0.34 -18.30
N ARG A 44 2.50 -0.30 -19.42
CA ARG A 44 3.88 -0.76 -19.67
C ARG A 44 4.90 0.38 -19.66
N THR A 45 4.53 1.54 -20.20
CA THR A 45 5.40 2.73 -20.20
C THR A 45 5.69 3.20 -18.78
N ILE A 46 4.65 3.31 -17.94
CA ILE A 46 4.80 3.70 -16.52
C ILE A 46 5.65 2.67 -15.78
N LEU A 47 5.32 1.38 -15.93
CA LEU A 47 6.00 0.28 -15.25
C LEU A 47 7.51 0.30 -15.56
N ASN A 48 7.88 0.37 -16.84
CA ASN A 48 9.29 0.41 -17.23
C ASN A 48 9.99 1.66 -16.68
N HIS A 49 9.34 2.82 -16.74
CA HIS A 49 9.91 4.06 -16.24
C HIS A 49 10.17 4.03 -14.72
N ILE A 50 9.23 3.48 -13.93
CA ILE A 50 9.39 3.33 -12.48
C ILE A 50 10.52 2.34 -12.18
N ILE A 51 10.54 1.17 -12.83
CA ILE A 51 11.57 0.16 -12.61
C ILE A 51 12.96 0.73 -12.93
N ASP A 52 13.13 1.34 -14.10
CA ASP A 52 14.42 1.89 -14.53
C ASP A 52 14.93 3.02 -13.62
N SER A 53 14.00 3.75 -12.97
CA SER A 53 14.33 4.89 -12.11
C SER A 53 14.60 4.50 -10.66
N VAL A 54 13.91 3.48 -10.13
CA VAL A 54 13.91 3.12 -8.70
C VAL A 54 14.72 1.85 -8.44
N ILE A 55 14.63 0.86 -9.31
CA ILE A 55 15.20 -0.47 -9.08
C ILE A 55 16.65 -0.51 -9.58
N PRO A 56 17.64 -0.84 -8.73
CA PRO A 56 19.00 -1.04 -9.18
C PRO A 56 19.10 -2.16 -10.23
N LYS A 57 19.89 -1.97 -11.29
CA LYS A 57 20.04 -2.94 -12.40
C LYS A 57 20.37 -4.36 -11.95
N TRP A 58 21.16 -4.50 -10.89
CA TRP A 58 21.51 -5.81 -10.33
C TRP A 58 20.30 -6.52 -9.70
N VAL A 59 19.38 -5.78 -9.05
CA VAL A 59 18.12 -6.33 -8.52
C VAL A 59 17.24 -6.79 -9.68
N HIS A 60 17.10 -5.95 -10.71
CA HIS A 60 16.30 -6.31 -11.90
C HIS A 60 16.79 -7.61 -12.55
N ALA A 61 18.11 -7.76 -12.70
CA ALA A 61 18.72 -8.97 -13.27
C ALA A 61 18.47 -10.25 -12.44
N ILE A 62 18.35 -10.13 -11.11
CA ILE A 62 18.10 -11.26 -10.20
C ILE A 62 16.62 -11.63 -10.17
N ILE A 63 15.70 -10.65 -10.17
CA ILE A 63 14.26 -10.90 -9.95
C ILE A 63 13.53 -11.33 -11.22
N ARG A 64 13.94 -10.82 -12.38
CA ARG A 64 13.27 -11.13 -13.66
C ARG A 64 13.23 -12.65 -13.98
N PRO A 65 14.27 -13.44 -13.72
CA PRO A 65 14.21 -14.91 -13.88
C PRO A 65 13.31 -15.64 -12.88
N ILE A 66 12.99 -15.03 -11.73
CA ILE A 66 12.20 -15.67 -10.65
C ILE A 66 10.70 -15.70 -10.98
N ALA A 67 10.29 -15.16 -12.13
CA ALA A 67 8.91 -15.11 -12.59
C ALA A 67 8.20 -16.47 -12.63
N GLU A 68 8.90 -17.54 -13.00
CA GLU A 68 8.35 -18.90 -13.06
C GLU A 68 8.12 -19.51 -11.67
N GLU A 69 8.91 -19.07 -10.69
CA GLU A 69 8.89 -19.57 -9.31
C GLU A 69 8.25 -18.57 -8.33
N LEU A 70 7.49 -17.58 -8.82
CA LEU A 70 6.96 -16.49 -8.01
C LEU A 70 6.25 -16.98 -6.73
N GLU A 71 5.50 -18.08 -6.81
CA GLU A 71 4.77 -18.69 -5.68
C GLU A 71 5.68 -19.29 -4.60
N ASN A 72 6.93 -19.65 -4.92
CA ASN A 72 7.89 -20.16 -3.94
C ASN A 72 8.38 -19.05 -3.00
N PHE A 73 8.27 -17.79 -3.43
CA PHE A 73 8.80 -16.63 -2.74
C PHE A 73 7.70 -15.68 -2.25
N ILE A 74 6.58 -15.62 -2.96
CA ILE A 74 5.50 -14.65 -2.73
C ILE A 74 4.24 -15.38 -2.26
N PRO A 75 3.66 -15.00 -1.10
CA PRO A 75 2.45 -15.63 -0.60
C PRO A 75 1.24 -15.31 -1.46
N GLN A 76 0.27 -16.23 -1.48
CA GLN A 76 -1.07 -15.93 -1.98
C GLN A 76 -1.78 -14.95 -1.03
N PRO A 77 -2.64 -14.04 -1.52
CA PRO A 77 -3.08 -13.93 -2.92
C PRO A 77 -2.17 -13.12 -3.84
N TYR A 78 -1.08 -12.53 -3.31
CA TYR A 78 -0.27 -11.55 -4.03
C TYR A 78 0.41 -12.16 -5.28
N ALA A 79 0.93 -13.38 -5.18
CA ALA A 79 1.56 -14.06 -6.32
C ALA A 79 0.58 -14.24 -7.50
N GLY A 80 -0.63 -14.72 -7.22
CA GLY A 80 -1.65 -14.91 -8.25
C GLY A 80 -2.12 -13.59 -8.86
N GLU A 81 -2.37 -12.57 -8.04
CA GLU A 81 -2.77 -11.25 -8.55
C GLU A 81 -1.68 -10.58 -9.41
N ILE A 82 -0.41 -10.65 -9.00
CA ILE A 82 0.73 -10.15 -9.79
C ILE A 82 0.81 -10.88 -11.11
N ARG A 83 0.68 -12.21 -11.12
CA ARG A 83 0.71 -13.00 -12.35
C ARG A 83 -0.46 -12.67 -13.29
N GLY A 84 -1.66 -12.50 -12.75
CA GLY A 84 -2.84 -12.09 -13.50
C GLY A 84 -2.66 -10.75 -14.20
N LEU A 85 -2.19 -9.75 -13.45
CA LEU A 85 -1.88 -8.42 -13.98
C LEU A 85 -0.76 -8.45 -15.01
N ALA A 86 0.33 -9.19 -14.73
CA ALA A 86 1.45 -9.32 -15.66
C ALA A 86 1.03 -9.93 -17.00
N LYS A 87 0.16 -10.96 -16.95
CA LYS A 87 -0.42 -11.57 -18.15
C LYS A 87 -1.26 -10.58 -18.95
N HIS A 88 -2.14 -9.81 -18.29
CA HIS A 88 -2.98 -8.82 -18.96
C HIS A 88 -2.16 -7.68 -19.59
N LEU A 89 -1.10 -7.26 -18.92
CA LEU A 89 -0.22 -6.20 -19.40
C LEU A 89 0.85 -6.69 -20.38
N GLU A 90 0.94 -8.00 -20.64
CA GLU A 90 1.95 -8.64 -21.48
C GLU A 90 3.39 -8.32 -21.02
N VAL A 91 3.62 -8.35 -19.70
CA VAL A 91 4.93 -8.14 -19.08
C VAL A 91 5.41 -9.40 -18.35
N ASN A 92 6.70 -9.44 -18.03
CA ASN A 92 7.24 -10.52 -17.23
C ASN A 92 6.70 -10.41 -15.77
N PRO A 93 6.23 -11.50 -15.14
CA PRO A 93 5.75 -11.47 -13.75
C PRO A 93 6.77 -10.93 -12.73
N GLY A 94 8.07 -11.12 -12.98
CA GLY A 94 9.14 -10.52 -12.21
C GLY A 94 9.16 -8.99 -12.32
N ASP A 95 8.87 -8.42 -13.49
CA ASP A 95 8.71 -6.97 -13.63
C ASP A 95 7.46 -6.46 -12.88
N GLY A 96 6.38 -7.25 -12.84
CA GLY A 96 5.21 -6.99 -11.99
C GLY A 96 5.53 -7.01 -10.49
N LEU A 97 6.37 -7.96 -10.05
CA LEU A 97 6.88 -7.99 -8.68
C LEU A 97 7.77 -6.79 -8.38
N LEU A 98 8.69 -6.43 -9.29
CA LEU A 98 9.58 -5.28 -9.14
C LEU A 98 8.80 -3.97 -9.02
N LEU A 99 7.73 -3.79 -9.79
CA LEU A 99 6.81 -2.66 -9.61
C LEU A 99 6.26 -2.62 -8.17
N ASN A 100 5.83 -3.76 -7.65
CA ASN A 100 5.29 -3.85 -6.29
C ASN A 100 6.35 -3.67 -5.20
N LEU A 101 7.62 -3.93 -5.49
CA LEU A 101 8.72 -3.60 -4.59
C LEU A 101 9.12 -2.13 -4.72
N ALA A 102 9.09 -1.54 -5.92
CA ALA A 102 9.48 -0.15 -6.18
C ALA A 102 8.65 0.84 -5.36
N TYR A 103 7.35 0.58 -5.19
CA TYR A 103 6.44 1.40 -4.39
C TYR A 103 6.70 1.38 -2.88
N GLU A 104 7.60 0.51 -2.40
CA GLU A 104 8.07 0.53 -1.02
C GLU A 104 9.20 1.54 -0.80
N PHE A 105 9.61 2.27 -1.85
CA PHE A 105 10.70 3.23 -1.83
C PHE A 105 10.20 4.55 -2.41
N THR A 106 10.74 5.69 -1.99
CA THR A 106 10.53 7.00 -2.62
C THR A 106 9.14 7.64 -2.41
N ALA A 107 8.44 7.26 -1.33
CA ALA A 107 7.13 7.80 -0.96
C ALA A 107 7.22 8.78 0.21
N PHE A 108 7.08 10.08 -0.09
CA PHE A 108 6.86 11.09 0.93
C PHE A 108 5.39 11.13 1.33
N CYS A 109 5.12 11.35 2.60
CA CYS A 109 3.81 11.12 3.16
C CYS A 109 3.52 12.08 4.31
N THR A 110 2.26 12.40 4.52
CA THR A 110 1.79 13.03 5.76
C THR A 110 0.50 12.35 6.16
N SER A 111 0.43 11.89 7.41
CA SER A 111 -0.74 11.24 7.97
C SER A 111 -1.10 11.86 9.31
N ILE A 112 -2.39 11.99 9.56
CA ILE A 112 -2.94 12.55 10.79
C ILE A 112 -4.03 11.62 11.29
N VAL A 113 -3.93 11.20 12.55
CA VAL A 113 -5.04 10.59 13.29
C VAL A 113 -5.42 11.53 14.43
N ALA A 114 -6.70 11.84 14.56
CA ALA A 114 -7.20 12.82 15.52
C ALA A 114 -8.52 12.37 16.14
N GLN A 115 -8.81 12.92 17.32
CA GLN A 115 -10.06 12.72 18.03
C GLN A 115 -10.72 14.08 18.32
N ASP A 116 -12.04 14.17 18.13
CA ASP A 116 -12.81 15.34 18.52
C ASP A 116 -13.28 15.30 19.99
N ASN A 117 -14.02 16.33 20.41
CA ASN A 117 -14.56 16.42 21.76
C ASN A 117 -15.69 15.41 22.08
N GLN A 118 -16.26 14.76 21.07
CA GLN A 118 -17.28 13.72 21.20
C GLN A 118 -16.67 12.31 21.24
N GLY A 119 -15.36 12.20 21.00
CA GLY A 119 -14.66 10.92 20.94
C GLY A 119 -14.67 10.27 19.56
N ASN A 120 -15.10 10.98 18.52
CA ASN A 120 -15.05 10.49 17.14
C ASN A 120 -13.60 10.52 16.64
N ILE A 121 -13.19 9.49 15.90
CA ILE A 121 -11.86 9.36 15.31
C ILE A 121 -11.88 9.81 13.85
N TYR A 122 -10.93 10.66 13.49
CA TYR A 122 -10.69 11.13 12.14
C TYR A 122 -9.29 10.72 11.70
N HIS A 123 -9.17 10.26 10.46
CA HIS A 123 -7.91 9.85 9.87
C HIS A 123 -7.80 10.40 8.46
N GLY A 124 -6.78 11.21 8.21
CA GLY A 124 -6.52 11.85 6.92
C GLY A 124 -5.06 11.71 6.53
N ARG A 125 -4.80 11.70 5.22
CA ARG A 125 -3.43 11.54 4.72
C ARG A 125 -3.21 12.11 3.32
N ASN A 126 -1.96 12.49 3.03
CA ASN A 126 -1.45 12.80 1.70
C ASN A 126 -0.41 11.76 1.25
N MET A 127 -0.41 11.47 -0.06
CA MET A 127 0.56 10.60 -0.72
C MET A 127 1.36 11.39 -1.75
N ASP A 128 2.66 11.53 -1.52
CA ASP A 128 3.57 12.26 -2.38
C ASP A 128 4.61 11.31 -2.96
N TYR A 129 4.79 11.35 -4.27
CA TYR A 129 5.64 10.40 -4.98
C TYR A 129 6.28 11.07 -6.20
N ALA A 130 7.53 10.71 -6.51
CA ALA A 130 8.31 11.32 -7.60
C ALA A 130 7.63 11.19 -8.99
N PHE A 131 6.78 10.18 -9.21
CA PHE A 131 6.09 9.91 -10.47
C PHE A 131 4.65 10.43 -10.53
N GLY A 132 4.35 11.51 -9.81
CA GLY A 132 2.98 12.03 -9.67
C GLY A 132 2.26 12.33 -10.99
N GLU A 133 2.97 12.66 -12.08
CA GLU A 133 2.36 12.90 -13.40
C GLU A 133 1.72 11.65 -14.03
N TYR A 134 2.23 10.47 -13.65
CA TYR A 134 1.75 9.16 -14.09
C TYR A 134 0.80 8.57 -13.05
N LEU A 135 1.22 8.57 -11.79
CA LEU A 135 0.50 7.90 -10.71
C LEU A 135 -0.92 8.47 -10.52
N ARG A 136 -1.11 9.79 -10.64
CA ARG A 136 -2.44 10.41 -10.58
C ARG A 136 -3.43 9.87 -11.61
N LYS A 137 -2.96 9.41 -12.77
CA LYS A 137 -3.80 8.86 -13.85
C LYS A 137 -4.21 7.41 -13.61
N ILE A 138 -3.53 6.73 -12.68
CA ILE A 138 -3.77 5.33 -12.35
C ILE A 138 -4.15 5.13 -10.88
N THR A 139 -4.31 6.22 -10.11
CA THR A 139 -4.87 6.20 -8.77
C THR A 139 -6.34 5.80 -8.81
N ILE A 140 -6.69 4.79 -8.02
CA ILE A 140 -8.03 4.23 -7.92
C ILE A 140 -8.40 3.99 -6.47
N ASP A 141 -9.68 4.18 -6.16
CA ASP A 141 -10.31 3.60 -4.98
C ASP A 141 -10.82 2.20 -5.33
N VAL A 142 -10.66 1.27 -4.41
CA VAL A 142 -11.06 -0.13 -4.59
C VAL A 142 -11.90 -0.59 -3.43
N ASP A 143 -13.12 -1.05 -3.74
CA ASP A 143 -13.96 -1.79 -2.82
C ASP A 143 -13.66 -3.29 -3.00
N PHE A 144 -13.05 -3.90 -1.98
CA PHE A 144 -12.75 -5.34 -1.99
C PHE A 144 -13.98 -6.11 -1.48
N ILE A 145 -14.63 -6.84 -2.38
CA ILE A 145 -15.94 -7.45 -2.15
C ILE A 145 -15.77 -8.93 -1.76
N LYS A 146 -16.46 -9.39 -0.71
CA LYS A 146 -16.54 -10.81 -0.33
C LYS A 146 -18.00 -11.17 -0.05
N GLY A 147 -18.52 -12.22 -0.67
CA GLY A 147 -19.92 -12.62 -0.49
C GLY A 147 -20.91 -11.52 -0.87
N GLY A 148 -20.57 -10.69 -1.86
CA GLY A 148 -21.40 -9.56 -2.31
C GLY A 148 -21.37 -8.31 -1.42
N GLN A 149 -20.57 -8.29 -0.34
CA GLN A 149 -20.44 -7.14 0.57
C GLN A 149 -19.03 -6.55 0.54
N VAL A 150 -18.92 -5.24 0.78
CA VAL A 150 -17.62 -4.57 0.94
C VAL A 150 -16.96 -5.10 2.22
N LYS A 151 -15.86 -5.85 2.05
CA LYS A 151 -15.08 -6.37 3.17
C LYS A 151 -14.14 -5.30 3.72
N PHE A 152 -13.44 -4.61 2.84
CA PHE A 152 -12.59 -3.45 3.13
C PHE A 152 -12.41 -2.61 1.87
N GLN A 153 -11.88 -1.40 2.04
CA GLN A 153 -11.66 -0.44 0.97
C GLN A 153 -10.21 0.05 1.01
N GLY A 154 -9.67 0.45 -0.13
CA GLY A 154 -8.34 1.03 -0.19
C GLY A 154 -8.15 1.95 -1.39
N THR A 155 -7.18 2.86 -1.27
CA THR A 155 -6.70 3.67 -2.39
C THR A 155 -5.36 3.09 -2.83
N THR A 156 -5.22 2.83 -4.13
CA THR A 156 -4.02 2.21 -4.72
C THR A 156 -3.76 2.72 -6.13
N PHE A 157 -2.68 2.26 -6.76
CA PHE A 157 -2.40 2.46 -8.17
C PHE A 157 -2.75 1.18 -8.95
N PHE A 158 -3.40 1.30 -10.11
CA PHE A 158 -3.64 0.12 -10.95
C PHE A 158 -2.31 -0.56 -11.31
N GLY A 159 -2.21 -1.87 -11.09
CA GLY A 159 -0.96 -2.65 -11.20
C GLY A 159 -0.24 -2.90 -9.85
N TYR A 160 -0.62 -2.21 -8.78
CA TYR A 160 -0.12 -2.41 -7.43
C TYR A 160 -1.10 -3.23 -6.59
N VAL A 161 -0.64 -4.34 -6.00
CA VAL A 161 -1.49 -5.27 -5.22
C VAL A 161 -1.44 -4.99 -3.71
N GLY A 162 -0.54 -4.12 -3.25
CA GLY A 162 -0.51 -3.63 -1.87
C GLY A 162 -1.53 -2.53 -1.61
N LEU A 163 -1.67 -2.14 -0.34
CA LEU A 163 -2.40 -0.93 0.06
C LEU A 163 -1.54 -0.09 1.01
N TRP A 164 -1.35 1.18 0.68
CA TRP A 164 -0.76 2.16 1.61
C TRP A 164 -1.82 2.96 2.36
N THR A 165 -3.06 2.90 1.90
CA THR A 165 -4.20 3.63 2.47
C THR A 165 -5.43 2.76 2.34
N GLY A 166 -6.15 2.58 3.45
CA GLY A 166 -7.41 1.86 3.42
C GLY A 166 -8.18 1.89 4.71
N GLN A 167 -9.40 1.37 4.65
CA GLN A 167 -10.31 1.28 5.77
C GLN A 167 -11.06 -0.05 5.78
N SER A 168 -11.25 -0.60 6.97
CA SER A 168 -12.20 -1.66 7.22
C SER A 168 -13.46 -1.04 7.82
N PRO A 169 -14.61 -1.08 7.13
CA PRO A 169 -15.85 -0.43 7.57
C PRO A 169 -16.19 -0.78 9.02
N HIS A 170 -16.53 0.24 9.80
CA HIS A 170 -16.92 0.13 11.22
C HIS A 170 -15.87 -0.50 12.16
N LYS A 171 -14.61 -0.60 11.73
CA LYS A 171 -13.53 -1.22 12.53
C LYS A 171 -12.33 -0.31 12.71
N PHE A 172 -11.62 -0.01 11.63
CA PHE A 172 -10.40 0.79 11.67
C PHE A 172 -10.00 1.31 10.28
N SER A 173 -9.08 2.27 10.27
CA SER A 173 -8.44 2.87 9.11
C SER A 173 -6.93 2.83 9.26
N ILE A 174 -6.20 2.65 8.17
CA ILE A 174 -4.75 2.53 8.16
C ILE A 174 -4.16 3.40 7.04
N SER A 175 -3.10 4.12 7.37
CA SER A 175 -2.17 4.67 6.38
C SER A 175 -0.74 4.31 6.73
N GLY A 176 0.13 4.17 5.73
CA GLY A 176 1.55 3.92 5.92
C GLY A 176 2.40 5.04 5.33
N ASN A 177 3.46 5.40 6.03
CA ASN A 177 4.46 6.37 5.58
C ASN A 177 5.84 5.72 5.55
N GLU A 178 6.65 6.08 4.55
CA GLU A 178 8.03 5.59 4.43
C GLU A 178 8.89 6.05 5.60
N ARG A 179 9.72 5.13 6.10
CA ARG A 179 10.80 5.41 7.05
C ARG A 179 12.12 5.04 6.37
N ASP A 180 12.76 6.03 5.77
CA ASP A 180 13.95 5.82 4.92
C ASP A 180 15.19 5.48 5.77
N VAL A 181 15.30 4.19 6.10
CA VAL A 181 16.41 3.62 6.88
C VAL A 181 16.88 2.33 6.23
N GLY A 182 18.19 2.22 6.02
CA GLY A 182 18.85 1.01 5.53
C GLY A 182 19.14 1.04 4.03
N TYR A 183 19.55 -0.10 3.50
CA TYR A 183 19.96 -0.23 2.10
C TYR A 183 19.11 -1.26 1.34
N TRP A 184 19.01 -1.10 0.01
CA TRP A 184 18.33 -2.03 -0.88
C TRP A 184 18.73 -3.51 -0.69
N TRP A 185 20.00 -3.79 -0.37
CA TRP A 185 20.47 -5.16 -0.17
C TRP A 185 19.91 -5.81 1.11
N GLU A 186 19.68 -5.03 2.16
CA GLU A 186 19.06 -5.52 3.40
C GLU A 186 17.59 -5.88 3.16
N ASN A 187 16.89 -5.07 2.36
CA ASN A 187 15.51 -5.32 1.97
C ASN A 187 15.41 -6.55 1.08
N ALA A 188 16.38 -6.75 0.17
CA ALA A 188 16.47 -7.97 -0.63
C ALA A 188 16.70 -9.22 0.25
N ILE A 189 17.56 -9.14 1.26
CA ILE A 189 17.73 -10.24 2.24
C ILE A 189 16.42 -10.51 2.97
N ALA A 190 15.75 -9.47 3.47
CA ALA A 190 14.49 -9.60 4.20
C ALA A 190 13.39 -10.22 3.32
N ALA A 191 13.29 -9.81 2.06
CA ALA A 191 12.30 -10.31 1.10
C ALA A 191 12.58 -11.76 0.69
N PHE A 192 13.81 -12.08 0.26
CA PHE A 192 14.10 -13.34 -0.43
C PHE A 192 14.66 -14.44 0.48
N LEU A 193 15.40 -14.08 1.53
CA LEU A 193 15.93 -15.06 2.50
C LEU A 193 15.01 -15.22 3.70
N ALA A 194 14.56 -14.11 4.30
CA ALA A 194 13.69 -14.16 5.48
C ALA A 194 12.20 -14.30 5.14
N ARG A 195 11.82 -14.16 3.87
CA ARG A 195 10.44 -14.27 3.36
C ARG A 195 9.47 -13.34 4.08
N PHE A 196 9.94 -12.14 4.44
CA PHE A 196 9.08 -11.10 5.00
C PHE A 196 8.24 -10.47 3.88
N SER A 197 7.06 -9.96 4.25
CA SER A 197 6.15 -9.32 3.31
C SER A 197 6.43 -7.82 3.19
N PRO A 198 6.16 -7.21 2.03
CA PRO A 198 6.04 -5.76 1.87
C PRO A 198 5.14 -5.12 2.92
N ALA A 199 5.46 -3.90 3.34
CA ALA A 199 4.74 -3.20 4.40
C ALA A 199 3.29 -2.88 3.96
N SER A 200 3.10 -2.52 2.69
CA SER A 200 1.79 -2.30 2.08
C SER A 200 0.93 -3.57 1.98
N TRP A 201 1.55 -4.75 1.86
CA TRP A 201 0.84 -6.02 1.83
C TRP A 201 0.36 -6.38 3.22
N LEU A 202 1.17 -6.11 4.25
CA LEU A 202 0.71 -6.28 5.63
C LEU A 202 -0.50 -5.39 5.95
N ILE A 203 -0.54 -4.15 5.45
CA ILE A 203 -1.73 -3.28 5.58
C ILE A 203 -2.95 -3.96 4.94
N ARG A 204 -2.84 -4.43 3.69
CA ARG A 204 -3.96 -5.08 2.98
C ARG A 204 -4.42 -6.36 3.67
N THR A 205 -3.50 -7.19 4.14
CA THR A 205 -3.81 -8.39 4.92
C THR A 205 -4.53 -8.01 6.21
N THR A 206 -4.04 -6.99 6.93
CA THR A 206 -4.66 -6.50 8.17
C THR A 206 -6.09 -6.00 7.93
N LEU A 207 -6.32 -5.21 6.87
CA LEU A 207 -7.66 -4.75 6.47
C LEU A 207 -8.62 -5.90 6.15
N SER A 208 -8.09 -7.01 5.60
CA SER A 208 -8.88 -8.19 5.27
C SER A 208 -9.17 -9.08 6.49
N GLU A 209 -8.23 -9.20 7.43
CA GLU A 209 -8.25 -10.27 8.43
C GLU A 209 -8.52 -9.77 9.86
N ALA A 210 -8.08 -8.57 10.22
CA ALA A 210 -8.27 -8.09 11.59
C ALA A 210 -9.74 -7.79 11.90
N GLU A 211 -10.17 -8.20 13.09
CA GLU A 211 -11.56 -8.06 13.52
C GLU A 211 -11.85 -6.68 14.10
N ASP A 212 -10.82 -6.02 14.66
CA ASP A 212 -10.93 -4.74 15.35
C ASP A 212 -9.60 -3.94 15.31
N PHE A 213 -9.64 -2.74 15.91
CA PHE A 213 -8.50 -1.83 16.00
C PHE A 213 -7.32 -2.43 16.78
N GLU A 214 -7.56 -3.13 17.89
CA GLU A 214 -6.49 -3.68 18.73
C GLU A 214 -5.74 -4.81 18.01
N THR A 215 -6.48 -5.68 17.33
CA THR A 215 -5.91 -6.74 16.49
C THR A 215 -5.12 -6.12 15.34
N ALA A 216 -5.64 -5.07 14.70
CA ALA A 216 -4.94 -4.37 13.64
C ALA A 216 -3.64 -3.72 14.14
N LEU A 217 -3.68 -3.02 15.27
CA LEU A 217 -2.53 -2.38 15.91
C LEU A 217 -1.46 -3.42 16.26
N TYR A 218 -1.85 -4.53 16.91
CA TYR A 218 -0.93 -5.60 17.28
C TYR A 218 -0.30 -6.27 16.06
N THR A 219 -1.11 -6.58 15.04
CA THR A 219 -0.66 -7.19 13.77
C THR A 219 0.38 -6.30 13.10
N LEU A 220 0.05 -5.00 12.93
CA LEU A 220 0.93 -4.00 12.33
C LEU A 220 2.14 -3.67 13.19
N ALA A 221 2.12 -3.93 14.50
CA ALA A 221 3.29 -3.74 15.36
C ALA A 221 4.27 -4.93 15.27
N LYS A 222 3.75 -6.16 15.15
CA LYS A 222 4.53 -7.37 15.42
C LYS A 222 4.91 -8.20 14.20
N ILE A 223 4.10 -8.20 13.13
CA ILE A 223 4.41 -9.05 11.97
C ILE A 223 5.63 -8.49 11.21
N PRO A 224 6.65 -9.31 10.92
CA PRO A 224 7.83 -8.85 10.20
C PRO A 224 7.55 -8.33 8.79
N ILE A 225 8.30 -7.31 8.38
CA ILE A 225 8.18 -6.61 7.09
C ILE A 225 9.57 -6.38 6.47
N ILE A 226 9.61 -6.16 5.15
CA ILE A 226 10.89 -6.03 4.42
C ILE A 226 11.62 -4.70 4.67
N ALA A 227 10.88 -3.63 4.99
CA ALA A 227 11.41 -2.27 5.14
C ALA A 227 10.80 -1.60 6.37
N ASP A 228 11.53 -0.62 6.91
CA ASP A 228 11.06 0.20 8.02
C ASP A 228 9.91 1.11 7.54
N VAL A 229 8.96 1.40 8.43
CA VAL A 229 7.72 2.13 8.06
C VAL A 229 7.13 2.83 9.28
N TYR A 230 6.28 3.81 9.06
CA TYR A 230 5.33 4.27 10.07
C TYR A 230 3.93 3.80 9.70
N TYR A 231 3.25 3.10 10.60
CA TYR A 231 1.83 2.81 10.44
C TYR A 231 1.00 3.74 11.31
N ILE A 232 0.07 4.45 10.70
CA ILE A 232 -0.90 5.27 11.40
C ILE A 232 -2.21 4.50 11.37
N VAL A 233 -2.84 4.32 12.53
CA VAL A 233 -4.07 3.53 12.67
C VAL A 233 -5.09 4.36 13.44
N GLY A 234 -6.34 4.37 12.98
CA GLY A 234 -7.48 4.97 13.68
C GLY A 234 -8.62 3.96 13.81
N GLY A 235 -9.19 3.81 14.99
CA GLY A 235 -10.33 2.92 15.28
C GLY A 235 -11.67 3.66 15.23
N THR A 236 -12.65 3.17 15.99
CA THR A 236 -14.02 3.71 15.99
C THR A 236 -14.45 4.33 17.31
N THR A 237 -13.63 4.21 18.35
CA THR A 237 -13.95 4.71 19.69
C THR A 237 -12.87 5.63 20.25
N SER A 238 -13.23 6.42 21.25
CA SER A 238 -12.32 7.33 21.94
C SER A 238 -11.01 6.64 22.33
N LYS A 239 -9.88 7.32 22.06
CA LYS A 239 -8.49 6.91 22.24
C LYS A 239 -7.96 5.88 21.24
N GLN A 240 -8.79 5.34 20.34
CA GLN A 240 -8.32 4.44 19.30
C GLN A 240 -7.67 5.22 18.14
N GLY A 241 -6.44 5.66 18.36
CA GLY A 241 -5.58 6.19 17.33
C GLY A 241 -4.12 6.06 17.76
N ALA A 242 -3.23 5.68 16.86
CA ALA A 242 -1.81 5.58 17.17
C ALA A 242 -0.93 5.70 15.93
N VAL A 243 0.33 6.07 16.17
CA VAL A 243 1.44 5.92 15.22
C VAL A 243 2.33 4.78 15.71
N ILE A 244 2.64 3.83 14.84
CA ILE A 244 3.58 2.75 15.11
C ILE A 244 4.84 3.03 14.31
N THR A 245 5.94 3.35 14.99
CA THR A 245 7.26 3.41 14.36
C THR A 245 7.81 1.99 14.25
N ARG A 246 7.97 1.48 13.03
CA ARG A 246 8.39 0.10 12.78
C ARG A 246 9.83 0.03 12.30
N LYS A 247 10.50 -1.03 12.76
CA LYS A 247 11.57 -1.68 12.03
C LYS A 247 11.11 -3.01 11.45
N ARG A 248 11.91 -3.59 10.56
CA ARG A 248 11.66 -4.90 9.91
C ARG A 248 11.09 -5.97 10.87
N THR A 249 11.67 -6.12 12.06
CA THR A 249 11.32 -7.23 12.98
C THR A 249 10.35 -6.87 14.10
N GLY A 250 9.86 -5.62 14.19
CA GLY A 250 8.93 -5.22 15.24
C GLY A 250 8.85 -3.72 15.47
N PRO A 251 8.16 -3.27 16.53
CA PRO A 251 7.99 -1.85 16.80
C PRO A 251 9.24 -1.30 17.48
N VAL A 252 9.62 -0.09 17.07
CA VAL A 252 10.55 0.77 17.80
C VAL A 252 9.77 1.55 18.85
N ASP A 253 8.60 2.07 18.49
CA ASP A 253 7.70 2.82 19.36
C ASP A 253 6.23 2.62 18.94
N VAL A 254 5.33 2.80 19.90
CA VAL A 254 3.88 2.89 19.67
C VAL A 254 3.39 4.15 20.38
N TRP A 255 2.96 5.13 19.60
CA TRP A 255 2.59 6.47 20.06
C TRP A 255 1.06 6.67 19.96
N PRO A 256 0.29 6.29 21.00
CA PRO A 256 -1.17 6.40 20.98
C PRO A 256 -1.64 7.84 21.15
N LEU A 257 -2.88 8.11 20.76
CA LEU A 257 -3.60 9.31 21.21
C LEU A 257 -3.67 9.34 22.73
N ASP A 258 -3.57 10.53 23.30
CA ASP A 258 -3.76 10.73 24.73
C ASP A 258 -4.54 12.01 25.03
N PRO A 259 -5.86 12.02 24.74
CA PRO A 259 -6.69 13.21 24.89
C PRO A 259 -6.76 13.74 26.32
N LEU A 260 -6.51 12.90 27.33
CA LEU A 260 -6.50 13.30 28.74
C LEU A 260 -5.36 14.29 29.06
N TYR A 261 -4.25 14.18 28.33
CA TYR A 261 -3.10 15.06 28.47
C TYR A 261 -2.96 16.02 27.28
N GLY A 262 -4.07 16.30 26.60
CA GLY A 262 -4.15 17.28 25.49
C GLY A 262 -3.63 16.76 24.14
N ALA A 263 -3.17 15.51 24.06
CA ALA A 263 -2.70 14.91 22.82
C ALA A 263 -3.86 14.25 22.03
N TRP A 264 -4.79 15.09 21.57
CA TRP A 264 -5.98 14.66 20.81
C TRP A 264 -5.68 14.37 19.32
N TYR A 265 -4.44 14.54 18.86
CA TYR A 265 -4.01 14.15 17.52
C TYR A 265 -2.57 13.63 17.53
N ARG A 266 -2.24 12.85 16.50
CA ARG A 266 -0.88 12.50 16.09
C ARG A 266 -0.68 12.86 14.63
N VAL A 267 0.48 13.45 14.34
CA VAL A 267 0.94 13.71 12.98
C VAL A 267 2.21 12.90 12.78
N GLU A 268 2.27 12.21 11.65
CA GLU A 268 3.47 11.50 11.21
C GLU A 268 3.75 11.86 9.77
N THR A 269 5.01 12.13 9.46
CA THR A 269 5.49 12.38 8.10
C THR A 269 6.44 11.25 7.72
N ASN A 270 7.74 11.48 7.69
CA ASN A 270 8.76 10.51 7.28
C ASN A 270 9.99 10.52 8.20
N TYR A 271 9.86 10.98 9.45
CA TYR A 271 10.95 11.01 10.42
C TYR A 271 10.46 10.68 11.82
N ASP A 272 11.34 10.10 12.64
CA ASP A 272 10.95 9.67 13.98
C ASP A 272 10.50 10.86 14.84
N HIS A 273 9.32 10.77 15.46
CA HIS A 273 8.68 11.89 16.16
C HIS A 273 9.49 12.47 17.34
N TRP A 274 10.46 11.73 17.87
CA TRP A 274 11.39 12.18 18.91
C TRP A 274 12.62 12.93 18.37
N ASN A 275 12.81 12.99 17.05
CA ASN A 275 13.87 13.73 16.40
C ASN A 275 13.38 15.09 15.90
N ASN A 276 14.33 16.00 15.65
CA ASN A 276 14.02 17.25 14.95
C ASN A 276 13.65 16.96 13.48
N PRO A 277 12.74 17.75 12.88
CA PRO A 277 12.48 17.66 11.45
C PRO A 277 13.76 17.95 10.65
N PRO A 278 13.97 17.24 9.52
CA PRO A 278 15.10 17.47 8.62
C PRO A 278 15.01 18.80 7.86
#